data_AF-A0A1B1BQI3-F1
#
_entry.id   AF-A0A1B1BQI3-F1
#
_cell.length_a   1.000
_cell.length_b   1.000
_cell.length_c   1.000
_cell.angle_alpha   90.00
_cell.angle_beta   90.00
_cell.angle_gamma   90.00
#
_symmetry.space_group_name_H-M   'P 1'
#
loop_
_entity.id
_entity.type
_entity.pdbx_description
1 polymer ?
#
loop_
_entity_poly.entity_id
_entity_poly.type
_entity_poly.pdbx_seq_one_letter_code
_entity_poly.pdbx_strand_id
1 'polypeptide(L)'
;MSIPEITDVRTCGFPGCDEPVDATPGVGRPAGYCINPAHNRAAAWRARRAESGRLERPVEDDKLPVDAARQRASVLRSQVAGMVEHLQQQLVVLVDELRTVADPDAAEAQIEAVTSDAAEQVASAAARANRAETATRKAEAERAEADAAAEESATLVDELRDVLTALEQRAGALENDLVVAGEDNTRAAAEIAALTDQVAALSVENAATTAQLAETRELLTAATVAKDEAVAASRDAAAQADAASARAERAETDTATTRDLLDQVRVERESARAEALVLTGRLATVTSERDSATAEAARERSYAEQRVADVRDGLEQQLTQLRADLNLALSR
;
A
#
# COMPACT_ATOMS: atom_id res chain seq x y z
N MET A 1 -11.09 42.21 67.52
CA MET A 1 -12.17 42.66 68.42
C MET A 1 -11.74 42.31 69.83
N SER A 2 -11.32 43.32 70.60
CA SER A 2 -10.92 43.16 72.00
C SER A 2 -12.13 43.39 72.90
N ILE A 3 -12.40 42.44 73.80
CA ILE A 3 -13.45 42.55 74.83
C ILE A 3 -12.85 43.34 76.01
N PRO A 4 -13.47 44.44 76.50
CA PRO A 4 -12.99 45.12 77.70
C PRO A 4 -13.45 44.36 78.96
N GLU A 5 -12.48 44.05 79.82
CA GLU A 5 -12.66 43.49 81.15
C GLU A 5 -13.16 44.61 82.09
N ILE A 6 -14.41 44.55 82.53
CA ILE A 6 -14.98 45.48 83.51
C ILE A 6 -14.70 44.92 84.90
N THR A 7 -13.68 45.43 85.58
CA THR A 7 -13.49 45.19 87.02
C THR A 7 -14.30 46.20 87.82
N ASP A 8 -15.53 45.84 88.20
CA ASP A 8 -16.39 46.60 89.12
C ASP A 8 -15.79 46.53 90.54
N VAL A 9 -15.01 47.56 90.93
CA VAL A 9 -14.39 47.64 92.27
C VAL A 9 -15.45 48.06 93.28
N ARG A 10 -15.98 47.09 94.03
CA ARG A 10 -16.95 47.35 95.12
C ARG A 10 -16.23 47.52 96.45
N THR A 11 -16.70 48.44 97.29
CA THR A 11 -16.16 48.68 98.64
C THR A 11 -16.86 47.83 99.71
N CYS A 12 -16.18 47.60 100.83
CA CYS A 12 -16.65 46.78 101.94
C CYS A 12 -17.95 47.31 102.58
N GLY A 13 -18.96 46.46 102.79
CA GLY A 13 -20.23 46.85 103.42
C GLY A 13 -20.21 47.05 104.95
N PHE A 14 -19.03 47.10 105.59
CA PHE A 14 -18.88 47.31 107.03
C PHE A 14 -18.87 48.82 107.35
N PRO A 15 -19.61 49.31 108.38
CA PRO A 15 -19.66 50.74 108.70
C PRO A 15 -18.25 51.31 108.94
N GLY A 16 -17.86 52.33 108.17
CA GLY A 16 -16.56 53.00 108.30
C GLY A 16 -15.36 52.30 107.64
N CYS A 17 -15.58 51.32 106.76
CA CYS A 17 -14.52 50.67 105.98
C CYS A 17 -14.68 50.93 104.48
N ASP A 18 -13.65 51.49 103.85
CA ASP A 18 -13.60 51.77 102.40
C ASP A 18 -12.69 50.80 101.62
N GLU A 19 -12.27 49.69 102.24
CA GLU A 19 -11.42 48.70 101.55
C GLU A 19 -12.16 48.03 100.37
N PRO A 20 -11.48 47.80 99.24
CA PRO A 20 -12.07 47.09 98.11
C PRO A 20 -12.35 45.63 98.47
N VAL A 21 -13.45 45.10 97.94
CA VAL A 21 -13.81 43.69 98.03
C VAL A 21 -13.24 42.97 96.82
N ASP A 22 -12.54 41.85 97.05
CA ASP A 22 -12.01 41.04 95.97
C ASP A 22 -13.13 40.51 95.07
N ALA A 23 -13.02 40.80 93.77
CA ALA A 23 -13.88 40.25 92.76
C ALA A 23 -13.54 38.77 92.58
N THR A 24 -14.32 37.88 93.20
CA THR A 24 -14.15 36.43 92.98
C THR A 24 -14.63 36.08 91.57
N PRO A 25 -13.78 35.61 90.64
CA PRO A 25 -14.22 35.23 89.30
C PRO A 25 -14.88 33.85 89.39
N GLY A 26 -16.21 33.81 89.27
CA GLY A 26 -16.97 32.55 89.28
C GLY A 26 -18.48 32.78 89.33
N VAL A 27 -19.25 31.82 88.82
CA VAL A 27 -20.73 31.82 88.90
C VAL A 27 -21.17 31.62 90.35
N GLY A 28 -21.43 32.72 91.05
CA GLY A 28 -21.89 32.76 92.44
C GLY A 28 -22.18 34.19 92.89
N ARG A 29 -22.86 34.37 94.02
CA ARG A 29 -23.13 35.71 94.58
C ARG A 29 -21.81 36.35 95.02
N PRO A 30 -21.42 37.53 94.51
CA PRO A 30 -20.17 38.18 94.89
C PRO A 30 -20.06 38.43 96.40
N ALA A 31 -18.84 38.37 96.94
CA ALA A 31 -18.56 38.68 98.34
C ALA A 31 -18.94 40.14 98.67
N GLY A 32 -19.43 40.38 99.89
CA GLY A 32 -19.90 41.71 100.33
C GLY A 32 -18.97 42.44 101.30
N TYR A 33 -17.86 41.82 101.72
CA TYR A 33 -16.93 42.34 102.72
C TYR A 33 -15.48 42.03 102.31
N CYS A 34 -14.51 42.81 102.77
CA CYS A 34 -13.08 42.63 102.47
C CYS A 34 -12.50 41.40 103.19
N ILE A 35 -11.21 41.10 102.95
CA ILE A 35 -10.51 39.93 103.50
C ILE A 35 -10.35 40.00 105.04
N ASN A 36 -10.60 41.16 105.67
CA ASN A 36 -10.51 41.29 107.12
C ASN A 36 -11.54 40.37 107.83
N PRO A 37 -11.11 39.39 108.66
CA PRO A 37 -12.01 38.46 109.33
C PRO A 37 -13.02 39.14 110.28
N ALA A 38 -12.71 40.34 110.77
CA ALA A 38 -13.60 41.14 111.59
C ALA A 38 -14.76 41.76 110.79
N HIS A 39 -14.64 41.88 109.47
CA HIS A 39 -15.64 42.50 108.59
C HIS A 39 -16.55 41.42 108.00
N ASN A 40 -17.59 41.08 108.73
CA ASN A 40 -18.61 40.14 108.28
C ASN A 40 -20.01 40.63 108.64
N ARG A 41 -21.05 39.98 108.08
CA ARG A 41 -22.46 40.38 108.27
C ARG A 41 -22.87 40.47 109.74
N ALA A 42 -22.42 39.54 110.57
CA ALA A 42 -22.77 39.51 111.99
C ALA A 42 -22.10 40.67 112.76
N ALA A 43 -20.86 41.02 112.42
CA ALA A 43 -20.15 42.16 112.99
C ALA A 43 -20.74 43.50 112.52
N ALA A 44 -21.07 43.64 111.22
CA ALA A 44 -21.69 44.84 110.66
C ALA A 44 -23.07 45.11 111.27
N TRP A 45 -23.86 44.07 111.55
CA TRP A 45 -25.14 44.21 112.24
C TRP A 45 -24.98 44.64 113.70
N ARG A 46 -23.99 44.08 114.43
CA ARG A 46 -23.67 44.51 115.80
C ARG A 46 -23.20 45.97 115.84
N ALA A 47 -22.36 46.40 114.90
CA ALA A 47 -21.91 47.78 114.78
C ALA A 47 -23.08 48.75 114.53
N ARG A 48 -23.98 48.45 113.59
CA ARG A 48 -25.18 49.29 113.34
C ARG A 48 -26.12 49.34 114.55
N ARG A 49 -26.27 48.24 115.30
CA ARG A 49 -27.08 48.21 116.53
C ARG A 49 -26.47 49.03 117.67
N ALA A 50 -25.14 49.11 117.75
CA ALA A 50 -24.45 49.99 118.68
C ALA A 50 -24.65 51.47 118.31
N GLU A 51 -24.68 51.81 117.02
CA GLU A 51 -24.96 53.16 116.51
C GLU A 51 -26.42 53.58 116.76
N SER A 52 -27.39 52.66 116.57
CA SER A 52 -28.83 52.93 116.77
C SER A 52 -29.30 52.80 118.23
N GLY A 53 -28.43 52.38 119.16
CA GLY A 53 -28.72 52.28 120.59
C GLY A 53 -28.48 53.56 121.41
N ARG A 54 -28.11 54.67 120.76
CA ARG A 54 -27.73 55.96 121.38
C ARG A 54 -28.76 57.10 121.22
N LEU A 55 -30.05 56.79 121.05
CA LEU A 55 -31.10 57.81 121.12
C LEU A 55 -31.97 57.60 122.37
N GLU A 56 -31.65 58.44 123.35
CA GLU A 56 -32.22 58.53 124.68
C GLU A 56 -33.70 58.90 124.66
N ARG A 57 -34.44 58.28 125.56
CA ARG A 57 -35.83 58.58 125.92
C ARG A 57 -35.81 59.33 127.26
N PRO A 58 -36.28 60.59 127.35
CA PRO A 58 -36.47 61.23 128.64
C PRO A 58 -37.85 60.87 129.22
N VAL A 59 -37.83 60.47 130.49
CA VAL A 59 -38.95 60.24 131.39
C VAL A 59 -38.84 61.29 132.52
N GLU A 60 -40.00 61.78 132.99
CA GLU A 60 -40.23 62.54 134.25
C GLU A 60 -39.80 64.04 134.24
N ASP A 61 -40.49 65.00 134.87
CA ASP A 61 -41.53 64.94 135.90
C ASP A 61 -42.33 66.27 136.02
N ASP A 62 -43.57 66.15 136.50
CA ASP A 62 -44.30 67.02 137.43
C ASP A 62 -44.45 68.55 137.25
N LYS A 63 -45.64 68.98 136.78
CA LYS A 63 -46.70 69.68 137.58
C LYS A 63 -47.79 70.34 136.71
N LEU A 64 -49.06 70.17 137.11
CA LEU A 64 -50.33 70.86 136.72
C LEU A 64 -51.26 70.11 135.72
N PRO A 65 -52.33 69.43 136.19
CA PRO A 65 -53.12 68.50 135.39
C PRO A 65 -54.50 69.06 134.97
N VAL A 66 -54.59 69.87 133.90
CA VAL A 66 -55.86 70.04 133.12
C VAL A 66 -55.60 70.41 131.65
N ASP A 67 -54.51 71.11 131.33
CA ASP A 67 -54.22 71.56 129.94
C ASP A 67 -53.69 70.44 129.01
N ALA A 68 -52.99 69.45 129.56
CA ALA A 68 -52.48 68.31 128.80
C ALA A 68 -53.60 67.42 128.21
N ALA A 69 -54.78 67.38 128.82
CA ALA A 69 -55.92 66.62 128.29
C ALA A 69 -56.57 67.32 127.08
N ARG A 70 -56.65 68.66 127.11
CA ARG A 70 -57.20 69.47 126.00
C ARG A 70 -56.28 69.46 124.79
N GLN A 71 -54.96 69.53 125.02
CA GLN A 71 -53.96 69.45 123.97
C GLN A 71 -53.96 68.05 123.32
N ARG A 72 -54.05 66.98 124.11
CA ARG A 72 -54.17 65.61 123.57
C ARG A 72 -55.47 65.39 122.79
N ALA A 73 -56.60 65.91 123.24
CA ALA A 73 -57.87 65.82 122.51
C ALA A 73 -57.86 66.64 121.21
N SER A 74 -57.12 67.75 121.16
CA SER A 74 -56.89 68.52 119.93
C SER A 74 -56.01 67.75 118.96
N VAL A 75 -54.91 67.14 119.44
CA VAL A 75 -54.01 66.33 118.62
C VAL A 75 -54.74 65.10 118.05
N LEU A 76 -55.54 64.40 118.86
CA LEU A 76 -56.37 63.29 118.40
C LEU A 76 -57.42 63.73 117.36
N ARG A 77 -58.03 64.91 117.54
CA ARG A 77 -58.96 65.45 116.53
C ARG A 77 -58.26 65.82 115.23
N SER A 78 -57.10 66.45 115.29
CA SER A 78 -56.28 66.77 114.12
C SER A 78 -55.75 65.51 113.43
N GLN A 79 -55.42 64.47 114.20
CA GLN A 79 -54.98 63.18 113.68
C GLN A 79 -56.13 62.41 113.02
N VAL A 80 -57.32 62.39 113.62
CA VAL A 80 -58.51 61.79 113.01
C VAL A 80 -58.94 62.59 111.77
N ALA A 81 -58.89 63.92 111.81
CA ALA A 81 -59.15 64.77 110.65
C ALA A 81 -58.13 64.50 109.52
N GLY A 82 -56.84 64.42 109.83
CA GLY A 82 -55.80 64.06 108.87
C GLY A 82 -55.93 62.64 108.33
N MET A 83 -56.37 61.67 109.15
CA MET A 83 -56.69 60.32 108.69
C MET A 83 -57.91 60.28 107.77
N VAL A 84 -58.93 61.10 108.06
CA VAL A 84 -60.11 61.24 107.19
C VAL A 84 -59.74 61.93 105.88
N GLU A 85 -58.90 62.95 105.90
CA GLU A 85 -58.36 63.59 104.69
C GLU A 85 -57.50 62.60 103.88
N HIS A 86 -56.66 61.80 104.55
CA HIS A 86 -55.86 60.77 103.89
C HIS A 86 -56.73 59.66 103.30
N LEU A 87 -57.77 59.21 104.00
CA LEU A 87 -58.72 58.22 103.48
C LEU A 87 -59.52 58.79 102.31
N GLN A 88 -59.92 60.06 102.35
CA GLN A 88 -60.55 60.75 101.23
C GLN A 88 -59.61 60.85 100.03
N GLN A 89 -58.32 61.16 100.25
CA GLN A 89 -57.31 61.14 99.18
C GLN A 89 -57.15 59.73 98.60
N GLN A 90 -57.08 58.69 99.43
CA GLN A 90 -56.99 57.30 98.99
C GLN A 90 -58.23 56.83 98.25
N LEU A 91 -59.44 57.23 98.68
CA LEU A 91 -60.69 56.93 97.98
C LEU A 91 -60.80 57.68 96.65
N VAL A 92 -60.31 58.92 96.58
CA VAL A 92 -60.22 59.66 95.31
C VAL A 92 -59.28 58.93 94.35
N VAL A 93 -58.10 58.51 94.80
CA VAL A 93 -57.17 57.72 93.98
C VAL A 93 -57.79 56.39 93.55
N LEU A 94 -58.44 55.67 94.47
CA LEU A 94 -59.07 54.38 94.15
C LEU A 94 -60.25 54.54 93.18
N VAL A 95 -61.07 55.59 93.32
CA VAL A 95 -62.17 55.87 92.38
C VAL A 95 -61.62 56.31 91.03
N ASP A 96 -60.49 57.01 90.99
CA ASP A 96 -59.82 57.37 89.74
C ASP A 96 -59.24 56.13 89.06
N GLU A 97 -58.56 55.25 89.80
CA GLU A 97 -58.09 53.95 89.32
C GLU A 97 -59.24 53.05 88.85
N LEU A 98 -60.35 52.98 89.60
CA LEU A 98 -61.54 52.23 89.21
C LEU A 98 -62.22 52.85 87.98
N ARG A 99 -62.19 54.18 87.81
CA ARG A 99 -62.69 54.85 86.60
C ARG A 99 -61.80 54.56 85.41
N THR A 100 -60.48 54.52 85.57
CA THR A 100 -59.54 54.12 84.52
C THR A 100 -59.70 52.64 84.15
N VAL A 101 -59.93 51.76 85.13
CA VAL A 101 -60.15 50.32 84.88
C VAL A 101 -61.56 50.03 84.33
N ALA A 102 -62.55 50.85 84.70
CA ALA A 102 -63.93 50.74 84.21
C ALA A 102 -64.20 51.64 82.98
N ASP A 103 -63.15 52.22 82.36
CA ASP A 103 -63.25 52.98 81.11
C ASP A 103 -63.25 51.99 79.92
N PRO A 104 -64.42 51.69 79.33
CA PRO A 104 -64.50 50.76 78.21
C PRO A 104 -63.79 51.31 76.96
N ASP A 105 -63.71 52.64 76.79
CA ASP A 105 -63.11 53.27 75.61
C ASP A 105 -61.58 53.13 75.66
N ALA A 106 -60.98 53.24 76.84
CA ALA A 106 -59.55 52.98 77.05
C ALA A 106 -59.18 51.50 76.79
N ALA A 107 -60.05 50.56 77.20
CA ALA A 107 -59.86 49.14 76.92
C ALA A 107 -60.03 48.80 75.43
N GLU A 108 -61.02 49.40 74.75
CA GLU A 108 -61.21 49.25 73.30
C GLU A 108 -60.02 49.78 72.51
N ALA A 109 -59.50 50.97 72.84
CA ALA A 109 -58.31 51.53 72.22
C ALA A 109 -57.05 50.66 72.45
N GLN A 110 -56.90 50.05 73.63
CA GLN A 110 -55.80 49.13 73.90
C GLN A 110 -55.94 47.82 73.11
N ILE A 111 -57.15 47.27 73.00
CA ILE A 111 -57.42 46.08 72.18
C ILE A 111 -57.18 46.39 70.70
N GLU A 112 -57.62 47.54 70.19
CA GLU A 112 -57.37 47.98 68.81
C GLU A 112 -55.86 48.14 68.55
N ALA A 113 -55.11 48.75 69.47
CA ALA A 113 -53.66 48.88 69.36
C ALA A 113 -52.95 47.51 69.35
N VAL A 114 -53.31 46.60 70.26
CA VAL A 114 -52.72 45.24 70.33
C VAL A 114 -53.11 44.41 69.12
N THR A 115 -54.34 44.51 68.64
CA THR A 115 -54.79 43.78 67.45
C THR A 115 -54.16 44.31 66.17
N SER A 116 -53.93 45.63 66.07
CA SER A 116 -53.18 46.25 64.97
C SER A 116 -51.71 45.83 64.97
N ASP A 117 -51.02 45.88 66.12
CA ASP A 117 -49.63 45.39 66.25
C ASP A 117 -49.53 43.88 65.96
N ALA A 118 -50.47 43.07 66.47
CA ALA A 118 -50.54 41.65 66.15
C ALA A 118 -50.76 41.41 64.64
N ALA A 119 -51.64 42.19 63.99
CA ALA A 119 -51.87 42.10 62.56
C ALA A 119 -50.62 42.49 61.76
N GLU A 120 -49.89 43.54 62.17
CA GLU A 120 -48.62 43.94 61.56
C GLU A 120 -47.53 42.85 61.73
N GLN A 121 -47.41 42.28 62.93
CA GLN A 121 -46.47 41.19 63.19
C GLN A 121 -46.79 39.94 62.35
N VAL A 122 -48.06 39.56 62.23
CA VAL A 122 -48.50 38.44 61.37
C VAL A 122 -48.23 38.77 59.90
N ALA A 123 -48.55 39.97 59.43
CA ALA A 123 -48.27 40.39 58.06
C ALA A 123 -46.77 40.38 57.75
N SER A 124 -45.93 40.87 58.66
CA SER A 124 -44.46 40.84 58.55
C SER A 124 -43.91 39.42 58.56
N ALA A 125 -44.43 38.55 59.43
CA ALA A 125 -44.06 37.14 59.47
C ALA A 125 -44.47 36.41 58.19
N ALA A 126 -45.70 36.62 57.70
CA ALA A 126 -46.18 36.07 56.43
C ALA A 126 -45.35 36.58 55.24
N ALA A 127 -45.01 37.87 55.20
CA ALA A 127 -44.15 38.43 54.17
C ALA A 127 -42.72 37.87 54.20
N ARG A 128 -42.17 37.57 55.39
CA ARG A 128 -40.88 36.87 55.53
C ARG A 128 -40.98 35.41 55.07
N ALA A 129 -42.03 34.70 55.46
CA ALA A 129 -42.28 33.31 55.05
C ALA A 129 -42.42 33.19 53.53
N ASN A 130 -43.23 34.04 52.89
CA ASN A 130 -43.44 34.04 51.44
C ASN A 130 -42.14 34.35 50.67
N ARG A 131 -41.30 35.28 51.18
CA ARG A 131 -39.99 35.57 50.59
C ARG A 131 -39.02 34.39 50.72
N ALA A 132 -38.99 33.75 51.89
CA ALA A 132 -38.17 32.56 52.10
C ALA A 132 -38.61 31.41 51.18
N GLU A 133 -39.92 31.16 51.08
CA GLU A 133 -40.47 30.14 50.17
C GLU A 133 -40.15 30.45 48.71
N THR A 134 -40.31 31.69 48.27
CA THR A 134 -39.96 32.10 46.90
C THR A 134 -38.46 31.94 46.64
N ALA A 135 -37.60 32.29 47.60
CA ALA A 135 -36.16 32.10 47.50
C ALA A 135 -35.78 30.62 47.41
N THR A 136 -36.40 29.76 48.22
CA THR A 136 -36.20 28.30 48.16
C THR A 136 -36.62 27.74 46.81
N ARG A 137 -37.83 28.07 46.34
CA ARG A 137 -38.32 27.62 45.03
C ARG A 137 -37.42 28.09 43.89
N LYS A 138 -36.90 29.32 43.96
CA LYS A 138 -35.95 29.84 42.97
C LYS A 138 -34.62 29.07 43.00
N ALA A 139 -34.07 28.81 44.19
CA ALA A 139 -32.83 28.04 44.33
C ALA A 139 -32.99 26.58 43.87
N GLU A 140 -34.15 25.96 44.13
CA GLU A 140 -34.49 24.63 43.63
C GLU A 140 -34.60 24.61 42.10
N ALA A 141 -35.22 25.63 41.49
CA ALA A 141 -35.30 25.77 40.05
C ALA A 141 -33.92 25.97 39.40
N GLU A 142 -33.08 26.85 39.96
CA GLU A 142 -31.70 27.08 39.48
C GLU A 142 -30.84 25.81 39.61
N ARG A 143 -31.01 25.04 40.70
CA ARG A 143 -30.35 23.75 40.87
C ARG A 143 -30.81 22.73 39.84
N ALA A 144 -32.12 22.62 39.60
CA ALA A 144 -32.67 21.70 38.61
C ALA A 144 -32.19 22.04 37.19
N GLU A 145 -32.08 23.33 36.84
CA GLU A 145 -31.52 23.77 35.57
C GLU A 145 -30.03 23.45 35.45
N ALA A 146 -29.25 23.67 36.52
CA ALA A 146 -27.83 23.32 36.56
C ALA A 146 -27.59 21.81 36.45
N ASP A 147 -28.38 20.99 37.15
CA ASP A 147 -28.32 19.53 37.09
C ASP A 147 -28.70 19.04 35.68
N ALA A 148 -29.75 19.60 35.06
CA ALA A 148 -30.14 19.28 33.67
C ALA A 148 -29.05 19.65 32.66
N ALA A 149 -28.43 20.84 32.79
CA ALA A 149 -27.33 21.26 31.92
C ALA A 149 -26.07 20.38 32.11
N ALA A 150 -25.81 19.90 33.33
CA ALA A 150 -24.73 18.98 33.62
C ALA A 150 -24.97 17.59 33.01
N GLU A 151 -26.21 17.08 33.05
CA GLU A 151 -26.61 15.84 32.39
C GLU A 151 -26.47 15.93 30.87
N GLU A 152 -26.95 17.01 30.24
CA GLU A 152 -26.79 17.24 28.80
C GLU A 152 -25.30 17.32 28.40
N SER A 153 -24.49 18.01 29.21
CA SER A 153 -23.04 18.09 28.99
C SER A 153 -22.38 16.72 29.11
N ALA A 154 -22.79 15.91 30.09
CA ALA A 154 -22.27 14.55 30.25
C ALA A 154 -22.63 13.67 29.05
N THR A 155 -23.88 13.73 28.56
CA THR A 155 -24.29 12.99 27.36
C THR A 155 -23.51 13.41 26.13
N LEU A 156 -23.29 14.72 25.91
CA LEU A 156 -22.49 15.21 24.79
C LEU A 156 -21.03 14.76 24.87
N VAL A 157 -20.44 14.71 26.06
CA VAL A 157 -19.08 14.21 26.25
C VAL A 157 -18.98 12.73 25.92
N ASP A 158 -19.95 11.93 26.33
CA ASP A 158 -19.97 10.49 26.02
C ASP A 158 -20.20 10.25 24.53
N GLU A 159 -21.10 10.99 23.87
CA GLU A 159 -21.26 10.95 22.41
C GLU A 159 -19.96 11.31 21.67
N LEU A 160 -19.26 12.36 22.11
CA LEU A 160 -17.97 12.75 21.52
C LEU A 160 -16.89 11.69 21.73
N ARG A 161 -16.86 11.00 22.88
CA ARG A 161 -15.94 9.88 23.14
C ARG A 161 -16.22 8.71 22.22
N ASP A 162 -17.48 8.39 21.98
CA ASP A 162 -17.87 7.33 21.06
C ASP A 162 -17.47 7.66 19.63
N VAL A 163 -17.70 8.91 19.18
CA VAL A 163 -17.26 9.39 17.87
C VAL A 163 -15.74 9.34 17.73
N LEU A 164 -14.98 9.79 18.73
CA LEU A 164 -13.52 9.72 18.70
C LEU A 164 -13.03 8.28 18.60
N THR A 165 -13.59 7.38 19.40
CA THR A 165 -13.25 5.95 19.36
C THR A 165 -13.53 5.35 17.98
N ALA A 166 -14.66 5.69 17.37
CA ALA A 166 -15.00 5.24 16.02
C ALA A 166 -14.06 5.80 14.95
N LEU A 167 -13.63 7.05 15.08
CA LEU A 167 -12.66 7.67 14.17
C LEU A 167 -11.26 7.06 14.32
N GLU A 168 -10.82 6.77 15.53
CA GLU A 168 -9.55 6.09 15.80
C GLU A 168 -9.54 4.68 15.20
N GLN A 169 -10.62 3.92 15.38
CA GLN A 169 -10.77 2.59 14.78
C GLN A 169 -10.74 2.67 13.24
N ARG A 170 -11.42 3.66 12.66
CA ARG A 170 -11.42 3.87 11.20
C ARG A 170 -10.04 4.29 10.69
N ALA A 171 -9.32 5.14 11.44
CA ALA A 171 -7.96 5.52 11.09
C ALA A 171 -7.03 4.31 11.10
N GLY A 172 -7.08 3.48 12.16
CA GLY A 172 -6.31 2.24 12.23
C GLY A 172 -6.64 1.24 11.12
N ALA A 173 -7.92 1.12 10.74
CA ALA A 173 -8.31 0.29 9.60
C ALA A 173 -7.71 0.81 8.28
N LEU A 174 -7.78 2.12 8.03
CA LEU A 174 -7.19 2.74 6.84
C LEU A 174 -5.66 2.62 6.81
N GLU A 175 -4.98 2.73 7.95
CA GLU A 175 -3.54 2.50 8.05
C GLU A 175 -3.17 1.06 7.68
N ASN A 176 -3.92 0.08 8.18
CA ASN A 176 -3.72 -1.32 7.80
C ASN A 176 -3.98 -1.56 6.31
N ASP A 177 -5.06 -0.99 5.76
CA ASP A 177 -5.38 -1.09 4.33
C ASP A 177 -4.27 -0.46 3.47
N LEU A 178 -3.70 0.66 3.90
CA LEU A 178 -2.57 1.30 3.21
C LEU A 178 -1.29 0.45 3.26
N VAL A 179 -1.02 -0.23 4.38
CA VAL A 179 0.10 -1.17 4.48
C VAL A 179 -0.09 -2.33 3.53
N VAL A 180 -1.27 -2.96 3.53
CA VAL A 180 -1.61 -4.07 2.62
C VAL A 180 -1.51 -3.63 1.15
N ALA A 181 -2.07 -2.47 0.80
CA ALA A 181 -1.96 -1.93 -0.54
C ALA A 181 -0.50 -1.62 -0.93
N GLY A 182 0.32 -1.17 0.01
CA GLY A 182 1.75 -0.97 -0.18
C GLY A 182 2.48 -2.29 -0.48
N GLU A 183 2.23 -3.34 0.31
CA GLU A 183 2.79 -4.67 0.09
C GLU A 183 2.37 -5.25 -1.27
N ASP A 184 1.08 -5.16 -1.62
CA ASP A 184 0.55 -5.61 -2.90
C ASP A 184 1.19 -4.86 -4.07
N ASN A 185 1.39 -3.55 -3.95
CA ASN A 185 2.08 -2.76 -4.97
C ASN A 185 3.55 -3.17 -5.12
N THR A 186 4.26 -3.44 -4.02
CA THR A 186 5.64 -3.95 -4.11
C THR A 186 5.71 -5.34 -4.75
N ARG A 187 4.73 -6.22 -4.47
CA ARG A 187 4.63 -7.54 -5.10
C ARG A 187 4.35 -7.42 -6.59
N ALA A 188 3.39 -6.59 -6.98
CA ALA A 188 3.06 -6.34 -8.38
C ALA A 188 4.26 -5.74 -9.14
N ALA A 189 4.99 -4.80 -8.53
CA ALA A 189 6.20 -4.22 -9.14
C ALA A 189 7.30 -5.28 -9.35
N ALA A 190 7.50 -6.18 -8.39
CA ALA A 190 8.45 -7.28 -8.51
C ALA A 190 8.04 -8.28 -9.61
N GLU A 191 6.75 -8.60 -9.72
CA GLU A 191 6.23 -9.48 -10.78
C GLU A 191 6.38 -8.84 -12.17
N ILE A 192 6.07 -7.55 -12.31
CA ILE A 192 6.27 -6.80 -13.56
C ILE A 192 7.75 -6.80 -13.96
N ALA A 193 8.67 -6.59 -13.01
CA ALA A 193 10.11 -6.65 -13.29
C ALA A 193 10.53 -8.05 -13.76
N ALA A 194 10.09 -9.11 -13.07
CA ALA A 194 10.40 -10.49 -13.45
C ALA A 194 9.85 -10.86 -14.84
N LEU A 195 8.61 -10.46 -15.16
CA LEU A 195 8.02 -10.67 -16.48
C LEU A 195 8.75 -9.88 -17.57
N THR A 196 9.21 -8.66 -17.26
CA THR A 196 10.00 -7.84 -18.19
C THR A 196 11.33 -8.52 -18.51
N ASP A 197 12.02 -9.04 -17.50
CA ASP A 197 13.27 -9.80 -17.68
C ASP A 197 13.03 -11.09 -18.50
N GLN A 198 11.93 -11.79 -18.25
CA GLN A 198 11.55 -12.98 -19.01
C GLN A 198 11.28 -12.66 -20.49
N VAL A 199 10.55 -11.58 -20.78
CA VAL A 199 10.30 -11.14 -22.15
C VAL A 199 11.61 -10.74 -22.84
N ALA A 200 12.51 -10.06 -22.15
CA ALA A 200 13.83 -9.72 -22.68
C ALA A 200 14.64 -11.00 -23.02
N ALA A 201 14.67 -11.99 -22.13
CA ALA A 201 15.35 -13.26 -22.37
C ALA A 201 14.77 -14.02 -23.58
N LEU A 202 13.43 -14.13 -23.65
CA LEU A 202 12.74 -14.78 -24.77
C LEU A 202 12.95 -14.03 -26.09
N SER A 203 13.10 -12.70 -26.05
CA SER A 203 13.39 -11.91 -27.25
C SER A 203 14.79 -12.21 -27.80
N VAL A 204 15.78 -12.38 -26.92
CA VAL A 204 17.14 -12.76 -27.30
C VAL A 204 17.17 -14.19 -27.86
N GLU A 205 16.44 -15.12 -27.24
CA GLU A 205 16.32 -16.49 -27.73
C GLU A 205 15.62 -16.55 -29.10
N ASN A 206 14.55 -15.77 -29.31
CA ASN A 206 13.91 -15.64 -30.62
C ASN A 206 14.85 -15.04 -31.68
N ALA A 207 15.66 -14.05 -31.32
CA ALA A 207 16.66 -13.50 -32.23
C ALA A 207 17.74 -14.54 -32.61
N ALA A 208 18.20 -15.34 -31.64
CA ALA A 208 19.18 -16.39 -31.88
C ALA A 208 18.61 -17.53 -32.77
N THR A 209 17.40 -18.00 -32.48
CA THR A 209 16.73 -19.05 -33.26
C THR A 209 16.41 -18.58 -34.68
N THR A 210 16.00 -17.32 -34.86
CA THR A 210 15.77 -16.77 -36.21
C THR A 210 17.07 -16.64 -37.00
N ALA A 211 18.19 -16.26 -36.37
CA ALA A 211 19.50 -16.27 -37.01
C ALA A 211 19.95 -17.69 -37.40
N GLN A 212 19.78 -18.68 -36.53
CA GLN A 212 20.06 -20.09 -36.85
C GLN A 212 19.18 -20.61 -38.00
N LEU A 213 17.91 -20.23 -38.05
CA LEU A 213 17.02 -20.58 -39.16
C LEU A 213 17.45 -19.94 -40.48
N ALA A 214 17.99 -18.72 -40.45
CA ALA A 214 18.55 -18.09 -41.65
C ALA A 214 19.80 -18.83 -42.13
N GLU A 215 20.75 -19.12 -41.24
CA GLU A 215 21.99 -19.85 -41.56
C GLU A 215 21.70 -21.25 -42.13
N THR A 216 20.80 -22.00 -41.48
CA THR A 216 20.41 -23.34 -41.96
C THR A 216 19.73 -23.30 -43.33
N ARG A 217 18.95 -22.26 -43.64
CA ARG A 217 18.36 -22.06 -44.97
C ARG A 217 19.40 -21.73 -46.03
N GLU A 218 20.40 -20.92 -45.69
CA GLU A 218 21.53 -20.63 -46.60
C GLU A 218 22.34 -21.89 -46.88
N LEU A 219 22.68 -22.67 -45.86
CA LEU A 219 23.36 -23.96 -46.00
C LEU A 219 22.56 -24.96 -46.85
N LEU A 220 21.23 -25.03 -46.63
CA LEU A 220 20.37 -25.89 -47.43
C LEU A 220 20.36 -25.43 -48.90
N THR A 221 20.27 -24.13 -49.15
CA THR A 221 20.30 -23.56 -50.51
C THR A 221 21.63 -23.87 -51.19
N ALA A 222 22.75 -23.65 -50.51
CA ALA A 222 24.08 -23.99 -51.02
C ALA A 222 24.23 -25.49 -51.30
N ALA A 223 23.74 -26.35 -50.41
CA ALA A 223 23.75 -27.79 -50.60
C ALA A 223 22.88 -28.23 -51.80
N THR A 224 21.73 -27.58 -52.03
CA THR A 224 20.90 -27.87 -53.21
C THR A 224 21.58 -27.45 -54.50
N VAL A 225 22.22 -26.28 -54.54
CA VAL A 225 22.99 -25.82 -55.72
C VAL A 225 24.15 -26.77 -56.00
N ALA A 226 24.95 -27.11 -54.99
CA ALA A 226 26.07 -28.04 -55.15
C ALA A 226 25.61 -29.44 -55.62
N LYS A 227 24.46 -29.92 -55.14
CA LYS A 227 23.86 -31.17 -55.61
C LYS A 227 23.45 -31.07 -57.08
N ASP A 228 22.79 -30.00 -57.49
CA ASP A 228 22.34 -29.82 -58.88
C ASP A 228 23.52 -29.69 -59.84
N GLU A 229 24.58 -28.98 -59.44
CA GLU A 229 25.86 -28.91 -60.17
C GLU A 229 26.53 -30.28 -60.30
N ALA A 230 26.59 -31.07 -59.21
CA ALA A 230 27.16 -32.42 -59.24
C ALA A 230 26.36 -33.36 -60.15
N VAL A 231 25.02 -33.26 -60.16
CA VAL A 231 24.15 -34.02 -61.06
C VAL A 231 24.37 -33.61 -62.52
N ALA A 232 24.48 -32.30 -62.79
CA ALA A 232 24.78 -31.81 -64.14
C ALA A 232 26.16 -32.30 -64.63
N ALA A 233 27.20 -32.16 -63.81
CA ALA A 233 28.54 -32.66 -64.12
C ALA A 233 28.56 -34.18 -64.35
N SER A 234 27.80 -34.96 -63.58
CA SER A 234 27.66 -36.40 -63.79
C SER A 234 26.99 -36.74 -65.12
N ARG A 235 25.99 -35.97 -65.56
CA ARG A 235 25.33 -36.15 -66.86
C ARG A 235 26.27 -35.80 -68.01
N ASP A 236 27.00 -34.70 -67.88
CA ASP A 236 27.98 -34.29 -68.89
C ASP A 236 29.12 -35.31 -69.03
N ALA A 237 29.63 -35.83 -67.90
CA ALA A 237 30.64 -36.89 -67.91
C ALA A 237 30.12 -38.17 -68.58
N ALA A 238 28.87 -38.58 -68.31
CA ALA A 238 28.25 -39.72 -68.98
C ALA A 238 28.12 -39.49 -70.50
N ALA A 239 27.63 -38.31 -70.91
CA ALA A 239 27.52 -37.97 -72.33
C ALA A 239 28.88 -37.94 -73.04
N GLN A 240 29.94 -37.46 -72.37
CA GLN A 240 31.30 -37.50 -72.89
C GLN A 240 31.83 -38.93 -73.03
N ALA A 241 31.54 -39.81 -72.06
CA ALA A 241 31.89 -41.22 -72.11
C ALA A 241 31.19 -41.94 -73.27
N ASP A 242 29.89 -41.73 -73.45
CA ASP A 242 29.11 -42.29 -74.57
C ASP A 242 29.66 -41.80 -75.92
N ALA A 243 29.95 -40.49 -76.03
CA ALA A 243 30.55 -39.92 -77.23
C ALA A 243 31.97 -40.43 -77.51
N ALA A 244 32.74 -40.79 -76.47
CA ALA A 244 34.04 -41.43 -76.61
C ALA A 244 33.91 -42.89 -77.06
N SER A 245 32.98 -43.66 -76.48
CA SER A 245 32.67 -45.03 -76.90
C SER A 245 32.24 -45.08 -78.36
N ALA A 246 31.30 -44.22 -78.77
CA ALA A 246 30.85 -44.14 -80.16
C ALA A 246 31.95 -43.71 -81.15
N ARG A 247 32.96 -42.96 -80.70
CA ARG A 247 34.15 -42.64 -81.50
C ARG A 247 35.10 -43.83 -81.62
N ALA A 248 35.29 -44.59 -80.53
CA ALA A 248 36.08 -45.81 -80.53
C ALA A 248 35.46 -46.89 -81.44
N GLU A 249 34.16 -47.14 -81.34
CA GLU A 249 33.43 -48.08 -82.20
C GLU A 249 33.54 -47.73 -83.69
N ARG A 250 33.44 -46.43 -84.03
CA ARG A 250 33.66 -45.95 -85.40
C ARG A 250 35.09 -46.19 -85.86
N ALA A 251 36.09 -45.86 -85.04
CA ALA A 251 37.48 -46.11 -85.37
C ALA A 251 37.78 -47.61 -85.53
N GLU A 252 37.18 -48.48 -84.72
CA GLU A 252 37.28 -49.94 -84.85
C GLU A 252 36.65 -50.42 -86.16
N THR A 253 35.47 -49.92 -86.52
CA THR A 253 34.78 -50.23 -87.79
C THR A 253 35.59 -49.76 -89.00
N ASP A 254 36.14 -48.54 -88.97
CA ASP A 254 37.02 -48.01 -90.02
C ASP A 254 38.30 -48.85 -90.12
N THR A 255 38.86 -49.28 -88.99
CA THR A 255 40.04 -50.15 -88.97
C THR A 255 39.74 -51.55 -89.53
N ALA A 256 38.56 -52.12 -89.24
CA ALA A 256 38.12 -53.37 -89.85
C ALA A 256 37.94 -53.23 -91.37
N THR A 257 37.26 -52.17 -91.81
CA THR A 257 37.05 -51.87 -93.24
C THR A 257 38.37 -51.69 -93.99
N THR A 258 39.33 -50.97 -93.40
CA THR A 258 40.67 -50.80 -94.01
C THR A 258 41.46 -52.10 -94.08
N ARG A 259 41.32 -53.01 -93.10
CA ARG A 259 41.90 -54.36 -93.19
C ARG A 259 41.26 -55.18 -94.32
N ASP A 260 39.94 -55.16 -94.44
CA ASP A 260 39.23 -55.87 -95.51
C ASP A 260 39.65 -55.35 -96.90
N LEU A 261 39.76 -54.03 -97.07
CA LEU A 261 40.26 -53.42 -98.31
C LEU A 261 41.71 -53.82 -98.60
N LEU A 262 42.59 -53.89 -97.59
CA LEU A 262 43.97 -54.35 -97.76
C LEU A 262 44.03 -55.81 -98.17
N ASP A 263 43.21 -56.67 -97.59
CA ASP A 263 43.14 -58.09 -97.95
C ASP A 263 42.56 -58.29 -99.35
N GLN A 264 41.56 -57.49 -99.74
CA GLN A 264 41.06 -57.46 -101.12
C GLN A 264 42.18 -57.07 -102.11
N VAL A 265 42.91 -55.98 -101.84
CA VAL A 265 44.05 -55.56 -102.69
C VAL A 265 45.14 -56.62 -102.75
N ARG A 266 45.39 -57.36 -101.66
CA ARG A 266 46.34 -58.50 -101.66
C ARG A 266 45.87 -59.61 -102.59
N VAL A 267 44.61 -60.00 -102.51
CA VAL A 267 44.00 -61.02 -103.40
C VAL A 267 44.03 -60.57 -104.86
N GLU A 268 43.66 -59.33 -105.14
CA GLU A 268 43.70 -58.75 -106.50
C GLU A 268 45.13 -58.73 -107.04
N ARG A 269 46.13 -58.35 -106.22
CA ARG A 269 47.55 -58.40 -106.59
C ARG A 269 48.03 -59.82 -106.87
N GLU A 270 47.63 -60.79 -106.06
CA GLU A 270 47.97 -62.21 -106.27
C GLU A 270 47.33 -62.76 -107.54
N SER A 271 46.06 -62.43 -107.81
CA SER A 271 45.37 -62.75 -109.06
C SER A 271 46.09 -62.14 -110.27
N ALA A 272 46.40 -60.85 -110.23
CA ALA A 272 47.14 -60.16 -111.29
C ALA A 272 48.53 -60.77 -111.53
N ARG A 273 49.22 -61.22 -110.46
CA ARG A 273 50.48 -61.96 -110.59
C ARG A 273 50.29 -63.32 -111.25
N ALA A 274 49.25 -64.08 -110.88
CA ALA A 274 48.94 -65.35 -111.50
C ALA A 274 48.59 -65.17 -112.99
N GLU A 275 47.78 -64.17 -113.34
CA GLU A 275 47.46 -63.79 -114.72
C GLU A 275 48.72 -63.39 -115.50
N ALA A 276 49.60 -62.57 -114.91
CA ALA A 276 50.88 -62.21 -115.53
C ALA A 276 51.77 -63.43 -115.79
N LEU A 277 51.81 -64.40 -114.86
CA LEU A 277 52.52 -65.68 -115.07
C LEU A 277 51.89 -66.50 -116.20
N VAL A 278 50.56 -66.56 -116.29
CA VAL A 278 49.85 -67.23 -117.40
C VAL A 278 50.14 -66.55 -118.73
N LEU A 279 50.08 -65.22 -118.79
CA LEU A 279 50.40 -64.45 -120.00
C LEU A 279 51.86 -64.62 -120.41
N THR A 280 52.79 -64.65 -119.46
CA THR A 280 54.21 -64.91 -119.70
C THR A 280 54.41 -66.33 -120.25
N GLY A 281 53.72 -67.32 -119.69
CA GLY A 281 53.70 -68.70 -120.19
C GLY A 281 53.15 -68.79 -121.62
N ARG A 282 52.02 -68.13 -121.91
CA ARG A 282 51.44 -68.05 -123.26
C ARG A 282 52.39 -67.36 -124.24
N LEU A 283 53.04 -66.27 -123.84
CA LEU A 283 54.04 -65.58 -124.65
C LEU A 283 55.22 -66.51 -124.96
N ALA A 284 55.70 -67.28 -123.99
CA ALA A 284 56.75 -68.27 -124.19
C ALA A 284 56.31 -69.36 -125.19
N THR A 285 55.08 -69.86 -125.09
CA THR A 285 54.51 -70.81 -126.06
C THR A 285 54.45 -70.21 -127.47
N VAL A 286 53.87 -69.03 -127.64
CA VAL A 286 53.78 -68.34 -128.95
C VAL A 286 55.18 -68.06 -129.52
N THR A 287 56.14 -67.72 -128.67
CA THR A 287 57.53 -67.51 -129.09
C THR A 287 58.15 -68.83 -129.56
N SER A 288 57.93 -69.93 -128.83
CA SER A 288 58.38 -71.28 -129.22
C SER A 288 57.73 -71.77 -130.52
N GLU A 289 56.43 -71.49 -130.72
CA GLU A 289 55.71 -71.81 -131.95
C GLU A 289 56.24 -71.00 -133.12
N ARG A 290 56.46 -69.69 -132.95
CA ARG A 290 57.11 -68.83 -133.95
C ARG A 290 58.52 -69.34 -134.30
N ASP A 291 59.31 -69.69 -133.30
CA ASP A 291 60.69 -70.19 -133.48
C ASP A 291 60.68 -71.56 -134.18
N SER A 292 59.70 -72.42 -133.89
CA SER A 292 59.49 -73.69 -134.59
C SER A 292 59.04 -73.48 -136.04
N ALA A 293 58.08 -72.58 -136.28
CA ALA A 293 57.58 -72.24 -137.61
C ALA A 293 58.66 -71.59 -138.48
N THR A 294 59.52 -70.74 -137.89
CA THR A 294 60.68 -70.18 -138.59
C THR A 294 61.74 -71.24 -138.89
N ALA A 295 61.99 -72.18 -137.98
CA ALA A 295 62.85 -73.33 -138.26
C ALA A 295 62.27 -74.24 -139.35
N GLU A 296 60.95 -74.46 -139.38
CA GLU A 296 60.24 -75.18 -140.44
C GLU A 296 60.33 -74.47 -141.79
N ALA A 297 60.07 -73.16 -141.82
CA ALA A 297 60.22 -72.35 -143.02
C ALA A 297 61.67 -72.33 -143.53
N ALA A 298 62.66 -72.36 -142.63
CA ALA A 298 64.07 -72.51 -143.00
C ALA A 298 64.36 -73.90 -143.59
N ARG A 299 63.79 -74.97 -143.03
CA ARG A 299 63.87 -76.34 -143.59
C ARG A 299 63.21 -76.44 -144.97
N GLU A 300 62.01 -75.89 -145.13
CA GLU A 300 61.30 -75.84 -146.41
C GLU A 300 62.07 -75.04 -147.46
N ARG A 301 62.67 -73.90 -147.08
CA ARG A 301 63.59 -73.18 -147.97
C ARG A 301 64.77 -74.04 -148.39
N SER A 302 65.43 -74.73 -147.45
CA SER A 302 66.55 -75.60 -147.83
C SER A 302 66.11 -76.75 -148.74
N TYR A 303 64.94 -77.35 -148.50
CA TYR A 303 64.38 -78.38 -149.38
C TYR A 303 64.01 -77.84 -150.76
N ALA A 304 63.43 -76.64 -150.83
CA ALA A 304 63.11 -75.98 -152.09
C ALA A 304 64.38 -75.62 -152.86
N GLU A 305 65.39 -75.05 -152.20
CA GLU A 305 66.71 -74.76 -152.78
C GLU A 305 67.37 -76.03 -153.32
N GLN A 306 67.29 -77.13 -152.56
CA GLN A 306 67.81 -78.42 -152.97
C GLN A 306 67.06 -79.00 -154.18
N ARG A 307 65.73 -78.89 -154.22
CA ARG A 307 64.93 -79.26 -155.41
C ARG A 307 65.28 -78.40 -156.63
N VAL A 308 65.51 -77.09 -156.46
CA VAL A 308 65.95 -76.22 -157.56
C VAL A 308 67.34 -76.63 -158.05
N ALA A 309 68.25 -76.99 -157.14
CA ALA A 309 69.56 -77.53 -157.50
C ALA A 309 69.44 -78.85 -158.27
N ASP A 310 68.64 -79.80 -157.78
CA ASP A 310 68.43 -81.10 -158.44
C ASP A 310 67.82 -80.95 -159.86
N VAL A 311 66.86 -80.03 -160.03
CA VAL A 311 66.27 -79.73 -161.35
C VAL A 311 67.31 -79.08 -162.27
N ARG A 312 68.14 -78.19 -161.74
CA ARG A 312 69.21 -77.54 -162.50
C ARG A 312 70.26 -78.54 -162.96
N ASP A 313 70.68 -79.44 -162.07
CA ASP A 313 71.61 -80.53 -162.37
C ASP A 313 71.01 -81.50 -163.40
N GLY A 314 69.73 -81.83 -163.29
CA GLY A 314 69.01 -82.64 -164.26
C GLY A 314 68.95 -82.00 -165.66
N LEU A 315 68.72 -80.69 -165.74
CA LEU A 315 68.75 -79.94 -167.00
C LEU A 315 70.16 -79.84 -167.59
N GLU A 316 71.19 -79.68 -166.76
CA GLU A 316 72.59 -79.71 -167.20
C GLU A 316 72.99 -81.09 -167.76
N GLN A 317 72.55 -82.17 -167.13
CA GLN A 317 72.73 -83.53 -167.66
C GLN A 317 72.03 -83.71 -169.02
N GLN A 318 70.80 -83.22 -169.17
CA GLN A 318 70.08 -83.25 -170.46
C GLN A 318 70.77 -82.42 -171.55
N LEU A 319 71.32 -81.25 -171.22
CA LEU A 319 72.10 -80.45 -172.17
C LEU A 319 73.42 -81.13 -172.56
N THR A 320 74.03 -81.87 -171.65
CA THR A 320 75.24 -82.65 -171.92
C THR A 320 74.94 -83.85 -172.83
N GLN A 321 73.81 -84.53 -172.60
CA GLN A 321 73.29 -85.62 -173.44
C GLN A 321 73.01 -85.12 -174.87
N LEU A 322 72.29 -84.00 -175.00
CA LEU A 322 71.97 -83.39 -176.30
C LEU A 322 73.22 -82.94 -177.07
N ARG A 323 74.27 -82.48 -176.38
CA ARG A 323 75.58 -82.17 -177.00
C ARG A 323 76.33 -83.41 -177.48
N ALA A 324 76.20 -84.53 -176.75
CA ALA A 324 76.79 -85.81 -177.16
C ALA A 324 76.08 -86.37 -178.40
N ASP A 325 74.75 -86.27 -178.45
CA ASP A 325 73.93 -86.72 -179.60
C ASP A 325 74.19 -85.87 -180.86
N LEU A 326 74.40 -84.56 -180.71
CA LEU A 326 74.73 -83.66 -181.82
C LEU A 326 76.10 -83.98 -182.44
N ASN A 327 77.09 -84.38 -181.63
CA ASN A 327 78.41 -84.77 -182.10
C ASN A 327 78.40 -86.11 -182.84
N LEU A 328 77.49 -87.02 -182.50
CA LEU A 328 77.33 -88.31 -183.17
C LEU A 328 76.72 -88.16 -184.57
N ALA A 329 75.81 -87.20 -184.76
CA ALA A 329 75.13 -86.93 -186.03
C ALA A 329 76.04 -86.28 -187.11
N LEU A 330 77.16 -85.65 -186.74
CA LEU A 330 78.09 -85.00 -187.66
C LEU A 330 79.18 -85.93 -188.24
N SER A 331 79.12 -87.24 -187.95
CA SER A 331 80.14 -88.23 -188.33
C SER A 331 79.67 -89.31 -189.34
N ARG A 332 78.54 -89.09 -190.02
CA ARG A 332 78.03 -89.92 -191.13
C ARG A 332 77.47 -89.05 -192.25
#